data_AF-A0A9N9G9J4-F1
#
_entry.id   AF-A0A9N9G9J4-F1
#
_cell.length_a   1.000
_cell.length_b   1.000
_cell.length_c   1.000
_cell.angle_alpha   90.00
_cell.angle_beta   90.00
_cell.angle_gamma   90.00
#
_symmetry.space_group_name_H-M   'P 1'
#
loop_
_entity.id
_entity.type
_entity.pdbx_description
1 polymer ?
#
loop_
_entity_poly.entity_id
_entity_poly.type
_entity_poly.pdbx_seq_one_letter_code
_entity_poly.pdbx_strand_id
1 'polypeptide(L)'
;MSIQSRQELLHLYRHYLRTIKLWPPDDLRPNRSLKNVLYGQIREEFRKNVNVEDPEINRKLMKEAKMEYVALQKLVGNEYKEKYALSAKIFKPSKKPSHYKNLLVQLEKATKKKKDELHRRSLWRRLFG
;
A
#
# COMPACT_ATOMS: atom_id res chain seq x y z
N MET A 1 29.89 -4.38 6.22
CA MET A 1 29.24 -4.37 4.89
C MET A 1 30.17 -3.76 3.85
N SER A 2 30.21 -4.29 2.62
CA SER A 2 30.93 -3.63 1.52
C SER A 2 30.20 -2.37 1.04
N ILE A 3 30.92 -1.43 0.42
CA ILE A 3 30.35 -0.19 -0.14
C ILE A 3 29.27 -0.52 -1.18
N GLN A 4 29.51 -1.54 -2.01
CA GLN A 4 28.57 -2.01 -3.04
C GLN A 4 27.26 -2.53 -2.43
N SER A 5 27.33 -3.34 -1.36
CA SER A 5 26.14 -3.86 -0.69
C SER A 5 25.29 -2.75 -0.06
N ARG A 6 25.92 -1.69 0.45
CA ARG A 6 25.22 -0.52 1.00
C ARG A 6 24.48 0.27 -0.08
N GLN A 7 25.08 0.44 -1.26
CA GLN A 7 24.42 1.10 -2.40
C GLN A 7 23.21 0.29 -2.89
N GLU A 8 23.35 -1.03 -3.01
CA GLU A 8 22.24 -1.91 -3.37
C GLU A 8 21.06 -1.79 -2.39
N LEU A 9 21.35 -1.76 -1.08
CA LEU A 9 20.32 -1.59 -0.05
C LEU A 9 19.56 -0.28 -0.21
N LEU A 10 20.28 0.83 -0.45
CA LEU A 10 19.67 2.15 -0.66
C LEU A 10 18.82 2.19 -1.94
N HIS A 11 19.27 1.54 -3.01
CA HIS A 11 18.49 1.41 -4.23
C HIS A 11 17.20 0.64 -3.98
N LEU A 12 17.29 -0.53 -3.34
CA LEU A 12 16.14 -1.36 -3.01
C LEU A 12 15.12 -0.57 -2.16
N TYR A 13 15.59 0.13 -1.12
CA TYR A 13 14.75 0.99 -0.29
C TYR A 13 13.98 2.03 -1.11
N ARG A 14 14.69 2.77 -1.98
CA ARG A 14 14.06 3.79 -2.84
C ARG A 14 13.05 3.17 -3.79
N HIS A 15 13.33 1.99 -4.33
CA HIS A 15 12.42 1.25 -5.19
C HIS A 15 11.14 0.84 -4.44
N TYR A 16 11.25 0.31 -3.23
CA TYR A 16 10.08 0.05 -2.37
C TYR A 16 9.21 1.29 -2.19
N LEU A 17 9.81 2.42 -1.80
CA LEU A 17 9.06 3.65 -1.57
C LEU A 17 8.32 4.14 -2.83
N ARG A 18 8.95 4.02 -4.00
CA ARG A 18 8.31 4.34 -5.29
C ARG A 18 7.13 3.41 -5.58
N THR A 19 7.30 2.11 -5.38
CA THR A 19 6.23 1.11 -5.59
C THR A 19 5.07 1.33 -4.64
N ILE A 20 5.32 1.59 -3.35
CA ILE A 20 4.29 1.90 -2.35
C ILE A 20 3.54 3.17 -2.71
N LYS A 21 4.20 4.16 -3.34
CA LYS A 21 3.53 5.39 -3.80
C LYS A 21 2.43 5.10 -4.83
N LEU A 22 2.60 4.07 -5.66
CA LEU A 22 1.62 3.63 -6.66
C LEU A 22 0.41 2.92 -6.03
N TRP A 23 0.50 2.50 -4.77
CA TRP A 23 -0.61 1.84 -4.09
C TRP A 23 -1.84 2.77 -4.03
N PRO A 24 -3.05 2.27 -4.32
CA PRO A 24 -4.26 3.09 -4.33
C PRO A 24 -4.55 3.72 -2.97
N PRO A 25 -5.09 4.95 -2.94
CA PRO A 25 -5.53 5.58 -1.70
C PRO A 25 -6.73 4.84 -1.09
N ASP A 26 -6.80 4.78 0.23
CA ASP A 26 -7.94 4.22 0.98
C ASP A 26 -8.71 5.37 1.67
N ASP A 27 -9.71 5.88 0.96
CA ASP A 27 -10.57 6.98 1.45
C ASP A 27 -11.43 6.58 2.67
N LEU A 28 -11.71 5.28 2.83
CA LEU A 28 -12.50 4.79 3.97
C LEU A 28 -11.66 4.85 5.25
N ARG A 29 -10.36 4.54 5.14
CA ARG A 29 -9.41 4.46 6.25
C ARG A 29 -8.20 5.37 6.04
N PRO A 30 -8.37 6.71 6.02
CA PRO A 30 -7.28 7.63 5.71
C PRO A 30 -6.08 7.50 6.67
N ASN A 31 -6.33 7.23 7.95
CA ASN A 31 -5.30 7.09 8.98
C ASN A 31 -4.68 5.68 9.08
N ARG A 32 -5.29 4.67 8.45
CA ARG A 32 -4.86 3.26 8.53
C ARG A 32 -4.83 2.60 7.15
N SER A 33 -4.51 3.38 6.12
CA SER A 33 -4.42 2.87 4.76
C SER A 33 -3.24 1.91 4.66
N LEU A 34 -3.39 0.85 3.85
CA LEU A 34 -2.31 -0.11 3.62
C LEU A 34 -1.05 0.59 3.11
N LYS A 35 -1.20 1.62 2.28
CA LYS A 35 -0.10 2.47 1.81
C LYS A 35 0.71 3.07 2.97
N ASN A 36 0.04 3.66 3.96
CA ASN A 36 0.72 4.27 5.11
C ASN A 36 1.39 3.20 6.00
N VAL A 37 0.72 2.06 6.17
CA VAL A 37 1.27 0.93 6.94
C VAL A 37 2.53 0.39 6.28
N LEU A 38 2.49 0.11 4.97
CA LEU A 38 3.64 -0.37 4.21
C LEU A 38 4.79 0.63 4.24
N TYR A 39 4.50 1.93 4.07
CA TYR A 39 5.52 2.97 4.12
C TYR A 39 6.22 3.00 5.49
N GLY A 40 5.44 2.93 6.57
CA GLY A 40 5.98 2.89 7.94
C GLY A 40 6.79 1.62 8.19
N GLN A 41 6.26 0.46 7.83
CA GLN A 41 6.91 -0.83 8.03
C GLN A 41 8.25 -0.91 7.30
N ILE A 42 8.30 -0.60 6.00
CA ILE A 42 9.55 -0.63 5.22
C ILE A 42 10.57 0.37 5.78
N ARG A 43 10.13 1.56 6.20
CA ARG A 43 11.05 2.53 6.82
C ARG A 43 11.66 1.97 8.11
N GLU A 44 10.85 1.33 8.95
CA GLU A 44 11.32 0.77 10.22
C GLU A 44 12.19 -0.48 10.04
N GLU A 45 11.84 -1.38 9.12
CA GLU A 45 12.62 -2.58 8.83
C GLU A 45 14.01 -2.23 8.29
N PHE A 46 14.08 -1.32 7.30
CA PHE A 46 15.37 -0.87 6.79
C PHE A 46 16.17 -0.18 7.89
N ARG A 47 15.54 0.66 8.72
CA ARG A 47 16.21 1.34 9.86
C ARG A 47 16.80 0.35 10.86
N LYS A 48 16.05 -0.67 11.26
CA LYS A 48 16.49 -1.70 12.22
C LYS A 48 17.66 -2.51 11.67
N ASN A 49 17.63 -2.82 10.37
CA ASN A 49 18.60 -3.72 9.76
C ASN A 49 19.86 -3.03 9.21
N VAL A 50 19.97 -1.69 9.27
CA VAL A 50 21.17 -0.95 8.79
C VAL A 50 22.44 -1.38 9.54
N ASN A 51 22.33 -1.68 10.83
CA ASN A 51 23.47 -1.92 11.71
C ASN A 51 23.78 -3.42 11.90
N VAL A 52 23.14 -4.31 11.14
CA VAL A 52 23.47 -5.74 11.19
C VAL A 52 24.83 -5.89 10.51
N GLU A 53 25.85 -6.32 11.26
CA GLU A 53 27.21 -6.48 10.72
C GLU A 53 27.48 -7.89 10.18
N ASP A 54 26.77 -8.89 10.74
CA ASP A 54 26.89 -10.29 10.34
C ASP A 54 26.64 -10.47 8.83
N PRO A 55 27.64 -10.93 8.05
CA PRO A 55 27.52 -11.09 6.61
C PRO A 55 26.46 -12.10 6.17
N GLU A 56 26.25 -13.18 6.94
CA GLU A 56 25.30 -14.22 6.58
C GLU A 56 23.87 -13.74 6.78
N ILE A 57 23.60 -13.11 7.91
CA ILE A 57 22.30 -12.50 8.22
C ILE A 57 21.99 -11.41 7.20
N ASN A 58 22.95 -10.54 6.88
CA ASN A 58 22.77 -9.50 5.86
C ASN A 58 22.42 -10.07 4.48
N ARG A 59 23.09 -11.14 4.07
CA ARG A 59 22.79 -11.81 2.80
C ARG A 59 21.38 -12.39 2.79
N LYS A 60 20.94 -13.00 3.89
CA LYS A 60 19.59 -13.53 4.04
C LYS A 60 18.54 -12.42 3.98
N LEU A 61 18.71 -11.36 4.77
CA LEU A 61 17.81 -10.20 4.79
C LEU A 61 17.70 -9.54 3.41
N MET A 62 18.83 -9.37 2.71
CA MET A 62 18.84 -8.82 1.35
C MET A 62 18.07 -9.70 0.36
N LYS A 63 18.23 -11.03 0.45
CA LYS A 63 17.50 -11.98 -0.39
C LYS A 63 15.99 -11.90 -0.13
N GLU A 64 15.58 -11.91 1.13
CA GLU A 64 14.18 -11.81 1.54
C GLU A 64 13.55 -10.50 1.05
N ALA A 65 14.21 -9.36 1.29
CA ALA A 65 13.76 -8.06 0.81
C ALA A 65 13.67 -7.99 -0.72
N LYS A 66 14.59 -8.62 -1.48
CA LYS A 66 14.47 -8.69 -2.94
C LYS A 66 13.24 -9.50 -3.37
N MET A 67 12.95 -10.62 -2.71
CA MET A 67 11.77 -11.45 -3.03
C MET A 67 10.46 -10.73 -2.71
N GLU A 68 10.37 -10.12 -1.53
CA GLU A 68 9.20 -9.37 -1.11
C GLU A 68 8.94 -8.16 -2.01
N TYR A 69 10.00 -7.46 -2.43
CA TYR A 69 9.89 -6.37 -3.39
C TYR A 69 9.26 -6.84 -4.70
N VAL A 70 9.75 -7.96 -5.25
CA VAL A 70 9.19 -8.55 -6.47
C VAL A 70 7.71 -8.88 -6.25
N ALA A 71 7.35 -9.55 -5.15
CA ALA A 71 5.96 -9.85 -4.84
C ALA A 71 5.09 -8.59 -4.78
N LEU A 72 5.58 -7.52 -4.14
CA LEU A 72 4.88 -6.24 -4.07
C LEU A 72 4.70 -5.61 -5.45
N GLN A 73 5.71 -5.67 -6.32
CA GLN A 73 5.58 -5.19 -7.70
C GLN A 73 4.49 -5.95 -8.47
N LYS A 74 4.39 -7.27 -8.31
CA LYS A 74 3.34 -8.08 -8.95
C LYS A 74 1.95 -7.70 -8.49
N LEU A 75 1.79 -7.44 -7.19
CA LEU A 75 0.51 -7.00 -6.60
C LEU A 75 0.10 -5.62 -7.14
N VAL A 76 1.02 -4.66 -7.13
CA VAL A 76 0.78 -3.31 -7.66
C VAL A 76 0.48 -3.34 -9.17
N GLY A 77 1.22 -4.17 -9.91
CA GLY A 77 1.05 -4.38 -11.34
C GLY A 77 -0.19 -5.18 -11.71
N ASN A 78 -1.02 -5.60 -10.74
CA ASN A 78 -2.27 -6.32 -10.99
C ASN A 78 -2.09 -7.66 -11.74
N GLU A 79 -0.88 -8.25 -11.73
CA GLU A 79 -0.49 -9.44 -12.50
C GLU A 79 -1.47 -10.60 -12.30
N TYR A 80 -1.91 -10.82 -11.05
CA TYR A 80 -2.79 -11.93 -10.72
C TYR A 80 -4.22 -11.74 -11.20
N LYS A 81 -4.69 -10.49 -11.33
CA LYS A 81 -6.01 -10.21 -11.90
C LYS A 81 -6.02 -10.50 -13.40
N GLU A 82 -4.92 -10.18 -14.08
CA GLU A 82 -4.75 -10.43 -15.52
C GLU A 82 -4.56 -11.92 -15.78
N LYS A 83 -3.67 -12.57 -15.02
CA LYS A 83 -3.36 -13.99 -15.17
C LYS A 83 -4.54 -14.90 -14.83
N TYR A 84 -5.32 -14.53 -13.82
CA TYR A 84 -6.46 -15.31 -13.34
C TYR A 84 -7.75 -14.50 -13.48
N ALA A 85 -8.08 -14.14 -14.73
CA ALA A 85 -9.26 -13.35 -15.04
C ALA A 85 -10.55 -14.03 -14.54
N LEU A 86 -11.24 -13.36 -13.63
CA LEU A 86 -12.50 -13.82 -13.07
C LEU A 86 -13.68 -13.47 -13.99
N SER A 87 -14.66 -14.37 -14.08
CA SER A 87 -15.90 -14.08 -14.80
C SER A 87 -16.64 -12.91 -14.16
N ALA A 88 -17.15 -11.98 -14.99
CA ALA A 88 -18.00 -10.88 -14.53
C ALA A 88 -19.24 -11.35 -13.74
N LYS A 89 -19.64 -12.63 -13.90
CA LYS A 89 -20.73 -13.26 -13.14
C LYS A 89 -20.46 -13.30 -11.63
N ILE A 90 -19.20 -13.38 -11.20
CA ILE A 90 -18.84 -13.38 -9.76
C ILE A 90 -19.32 -12.09 -9.06
N PHE A 91 -19.32 -10.96 -9.78
CA PHE A 91 -19.80 -9.67 -9.29
C PHE A 91 -21.33 -9.47 -9.43
N LYS A 92 -22.07 -10.50 -9.88
CA LYS A 92 -23.52 -10.45 -10.09
C LYS A 92 -24.18 -11.72 -9.51
N PRO A 93 -24.33 -11.81 -8.17
CA PRO A 93 -24.88 -13.00 -7.54
C PRO A 93 -26.34 -13.21 -7.94
N SER A 94 -26.75 -14.46 -8.17
CA SER A 94 -28.05 -14.80 -8.77
C SER A 94 -29.26 -14.22 -8.03
N LYS A 95 -29.22 -14.18 -6.69
CA LYS A 95 -30.31 -13.64 -5.88
C LYS A 95 -30.39 -12.11 -5.87
N LYS A 96 -29.27 -11.40 -6.03
CA LYS A 96 -29.19 -9.93 -5.97
C LYS A 96 -28.13 -9.39 -6.94
N PRO A 97 -28.39 -9.35 -8.25
CA PRO A 97 -27.38 -8.99 -9.26
C PRO A 97 -26.78 -7.59 -9.08
N SER A 98 -27.52 -6.66 -8.47
CA SER A 98 -27.07 -5.28 -8.20
C SER A 98 -26.33 -5.11 -6.87
N HIS A 99 -26.13 -6.18 -6.08
CA HIS A 99 -25.60 -6.09 -4.72
C HIS A 99 -24.27 -5.33 -4.63
N TYR A 100 -23.25 -5.77 -5.37
CA TYR A 100 -21.93 -5.13 -5.34
C TYR A 100 -21.94 -3.73 -5.95
N LYS A 101 -22.76 -3.47 -6.98
CA LYS A 101 -22.93 -2.12 -7.55
C LYS A 101 -23.50 -1.16 -6.51
N ASN A 102 -24.56 -1.58 -5.81
CA ASN A 102 -25.19 -0.77 -4.77
C ASN A 102 -24.25 -0.55 -3.59
N LEU A 103 -23.46 -1.57 -3.22
CA LEU A 103 -22.44 -1.45 -2.18
C LEU A 103 -21.39 -0.39 -2.55
N LEU A 104 -20.87 -0.42 -3.78
CA LEU A 104 -19.90 0.58 -4.26
C LEU A 104 -20.48 2.01 -4.19
N VAL A 105 -21.73 2.21 -4.63
CA VAL A 105 -22.40 3.52 -4.53
C VAL A 105 -22.52 3.99 -3.08
N GLN A 106 -22.85 3.08 -2.15
CA GLN A 106 -22.94 3.43 -0.72
C GLN A 106 -21.57 3.79 -0.14
N LEU A 107 -20.53 3.05 -0.51
CA LEU A 107 -19.16 3.35 -0.09
C LEU A 107 -18.70 4.71 -0.61
N GLU A 108 -18.94 5.04 -1.88
CA GLU A 108 -18.63 6.35 -2.47
C GLU A 108 -19.37 7.50 -1.79
N LYS A 109 -20.65 7.30 -1.45
CA LYS A 109 -21.42 8.30 -0.70
C LYS A 109 -20.83 8.51 0.70
N ALA A 110 -20.45 7.43 1.38
CA ALA A 110 -19.86 7.49 2.71
C ALA A 110 -18.49 8.20 2.70
N THR A 111 -17.64 7.93 1.70
CA THR A 111 -16.34 8.59 1.57
C THR A 111 -16.48 10.07 1.27
N LYS A 112 -17.40 10.48 0.38
CA LYS A 112 -17.69 11.89 0.11
C LYS A 112 -18.14 12.63 1.36
N LYS A 113 -19.15 12.09 2.07
CA LYS A 113 -19.65 12.68 3.32
C LYS A 113 -18.52 12.89 4.34
N LYS A 114 -17.65 11.89 4.53
CA LYS A 114 -16.50 11.99 5.44
C LYS A 114 -15.50 13.06 5.02
N LYS A 115 -15.22 13.21 3.72
CA LYS A 115 -14.35 14.26 3.18
C LYS A 115 -14.94 15.65 3.43
N ASP A 116 -16.24 15.83 3.21
CA ASP A 116 -16.95 17.09 3.44
C ASP A 116 -16.92 17.49 4.93
N GLU A 117 -17.15 16.53 5.84
CA GLU A 117 -17.02 16.75 7.29
C GLU A 117 -15.61 17.18 7.68
N LEU A 118 -14.58 16.56 7.11
CA LEU A 118 -13.18 16.90 7.36
C LEU A 118 -12.85 18.31 6.86
N HIS A 119 -13.33 18.67 5.67
CA HIS A 119 -13.15 19.99 5.08
C HIS A 119 -13.81 21.08 5.93
N ARG A 120 -15.06 20.86 6.36
CA ARG A 120 -15.76 21.79 7.26
C ARG A 120 -14.98 22.00 8.55
N ARG A 121 -14.55 20.92 9.24
CA ARG A 121 -13.76 21.02 10.48
C ARG A 121 -12.46 21.79 10.31
N SER A 122 -11.80 21.67 9.15
CA SER A 122 -10.59 22.44 8.82
C SER A 122 -10.88 23.93 8.66
N LEU A 123 -11.93 24.30 7.92
CA LEU A 123 -12.35 25.70 7.74
C LEU A 123 -12.74 26.36 9.07
N TRP A 124 -13.53 25.67 9.91
CA TRP A 124 -13.88 26.17 11.25
C TRP A 124 -12.64 26.43 12.11
N ARG A 125 -11.64 25.53 12.05
CA ARG A 125 -10.37 25.73 12.76
C ARG A 125 -9.54 26.91 12.23
N ARG A 126 -9.65 27.25 10.95
CA ARG A 126 -8.94 28.41 10.35
C ARG A 126 -9.65 29.74 10.62
N LEU A 127 -10.97 29.71 10.81
CA LEU A 127 -11.79 30.91 11.01
C LEU A 127 -11.96 31.28 12.49
N PHE A 128 -11.91 30.29 13.39
CA PHE A 128 -12.22 30.47 14.81
C PHE A 128 -11.21 29.80 15.75
N GLY A 129 -10.03 29.44 15.25
CA GLY A 129 -8.94 28.85 16.01
C GLY A 129 -7.67 29.68 15.89
#